data_AF-A0A3M6JXU5-F1
#
_entry.id   AF-A0A3M6JXU5-F1
#
_cell.length_a   1.000
_cell.length_b   1.000
_cell.length_c   1.000
_cell.angle_alpha   90.00
_cell.angle_beta   90.00
_cell.angle_gamma   90.00
#
_symmetry.space_group_name_H-M   'P 1'
#
loop_
_entity.id
_entity.type
_entity.pdbx_description
1 polymer ?
#
loop_
_entity_poly.entity_id
_entity_poly.type
_entity_poly.pdbx_seq_one_letter_code
_entity_poly.pdbx_strand_id
1 'polypeptide(L)'
;MVLSENEVNEYVFERFKDVKKGKIKNLVSFQAMNKYMIMAHSQDELKKLGNIVAGYKKNSSEGIMEEYEKHLKIALENKPTIKTHSNVILHIFGYFSKDFTQSEKEQFFKLLDEFREEKITIGQILSEISPIVYRFNNTYLASQTYFLLYADPQPGNLFHMLSK
;
A
#
# COMPACT_ATOMS: atom_id res chain seq x y z
N MET A 1 8.96 7.11 15.09
CA MET A 1 7.91 6.51 15.93
C MET A 1 7.12 5.60 15.01
N VAL A 2 6.99 4.32 15.35
CA VAL A 2 6.18 3.37 14.57
C VAL A 2 4.73 3.60 14.96
N LEU A 3 3.84 3.85 13.98
CA LEU A 3 2.41 4.05 14.23
C LEU A 3 1.77 2.73 14.66
N SER A 4 0.84 2.80 15.60
CA SER A 4 -0.06 1.69 15.91
C SER A 4 -1.06 1.49 14.78
N GLU A 5 -1.62 0.29 14.67
CA GLU A 5 -2.63 -0.02 13.66
C GLU A 5 -3.87 0.88 13.77
N ASN A 6 -4.23 1.27 14.99
CA ASN A 6 -5.35 2.18 15.21
C ASN A 6 -5.08 3.58 14.63
N GLU A 7 -3.85 4.10 14.79
CA GLU A 7 -3.46 5.40 14.21
C GLU A 7 -3.41 5.34 12.68
N VAL A 8 -2.95 4.21 12.12
CA VAL A 8 -2.97 3.98 10.66
C VAL A 8 -4.40 4.00 10.13
N ASN A 9 -5.29 3.25 10.77
CA ASN A 9 -6.70 3.19 10.40
C ASN A 9 -7.38 4.56 10.51
N GLU A 10 -7.17 5.27 11.62
CA GLU A 10 -7.72 6.60 11.86
C GLU A 10 -7.29 7.58 10.77
N TYR A 11 -5.99 7.60 10.42
CA TYR A 11 -5.49 8.43 9.32
C TYR A 11 -6.21 8.16 8.01
N VAL A 12 -6.37 6.88 7.62
CA VAL A 12 -7.03 6.51 6.36
C VAL A 12 -8.50 6.95 6.37
N PHE A 13 -9.21 6.82 7.50
CA PHE A 13 -10.59 7.27 7.63
C PHE A 13 -10.74 8.79 7.60
N GLU A 14 -9.90 9.54 8.30
CA GLU A 14 -9.94 11.00 8.27
C GLU A 14 -9.74 11.52 6.84
N ARG A 15 -8.78 10.94 6.11
CA ARG A 15 -8.59 11.23 4.68
C ARG A 15 -9.81 10.89 3.84
N PHE A 16 -10.50 9.79 4.14
CA PHE A 16 -11.73 9.41 3.45
C PHE A 16 -12.89 10.36 3.73
N LYS A 17 -13.03 10.89 4.96
CA LYS A 17 -14.08 11.86 5.32
C LYS A 17 -14.02 13.12 4.45
N ASP A 18 -12.83 13.58 4.11
CA ASP A 18 -12.64 14.71 3.18
C ASP A 18 -13.00 14.35 1.74
N VAL A 19 -12.64 13.14 1.30
CA VAL A 19 -13.00 12.61 -0.03
C VAL A 19 -14.52 12.49 -0.19
N LYS A 20 -15.22 12.02 0.85
CA LYS A 20 -16.67 11.84 0.88
C LYS A 20 -17.44 13.14 0.64
N LYS A 21 -16.92 14.28 1.08
CA LYS A 21 -17.51 15.62 0.85
C LYS A 21 -17.27 16.14 -0.57
N GLY A 22 -16.44 15.47 -1.36
CA GLY A 22 -15.96 15.93 -2.66
C GLY A 22 -16.64 15.28 -3.86
N LYS A 23 -15.97 15.39 -5.01
CA LYS A 23 -16.41 14.78 -6.27
C LYS A 23 -15.92 13.34 -6.38
N ILE A 24 -16.61 12.50 -7.16
CA ILE A 24 -16.23 11.09 -7.39
C ILE A 24 -14.77 10.89 -7.84
N LYS A 25 -14.19 11.84 -8.59
CA LYS A 25 -12.78 11.78 -9.00
C LYS A 25 -11.84 11.67 -7.79
N ASN A 26 -12.21 12.26 -6.66
CA ASN A 26 -11.42 12.20 -5.43
C ASN A 26 -11.46 10.78 -4.85
N LEU A 27 -12.60 10.07 -4.98
CA LEU A 27 -12.71 8.67 -4.58
C LEU A 27 -11.84 7.76 -5.45
N VAL A 28 -11.81 8.00 -6.76
CA VAL A 28 -10.93 7.29 -7.69
C VAL A 28 -9.46 7.45 -7.28
N SER A 29 -9.04 8.70 -7.01
CA SER A 29 -7.68 8.97 -6.53
C SER A 29 -7.40 8.34 -5.17
N PHE A 30 -8.35 8.40 -4.23
CA PHE A 30 -8.23 7.78 -2.92
C PHE A 30 -8.06 6.26 -3.00
N GLN A 31 -8.88 5.58 -3.80
CA GLN A 31 -8.76 4.13 -4.04
C GLN A 31 -7.39 3.78 -4.65
N ALA A 32 -6.91 4.58 -5.61
CA ALA A 32 -5.60 4.36 -6.23
C ALA A 32 -4.44 4.52 -5.22
N MET A 33 -4.48 5.55 -4.36
CA MET A 33 -3.44 5.81 -3.35
C MET A 33 -3.45 4.80 -2.20
N ASN A 34 -4.60 4.19 -1.91
CA ASN A 34 -4.75 3.24 -0.80
C ASN A 34 -4.80 1.78 -1.24
N LYS A 35 -4.51 1.46 -2.51
CA LYS A 35 -4.60 0.09 -3.04
C LYS A 35 -3.84 -0.91 -2.16
N TYR A 36 -2.57 -0.64 -1.86
CA TYR A 36 -1.75 -1.57 -1.06
C TYR A 36 -2.07 -1.55 0.42
N MET A 37 -2.57 -0.42 0.92
CA MET A 37 -3.10 -0.35 2.28
C MET A 37 -4.29 -1.29 2.39
N ILE A 38 -5.33 -1.10 1.58
CA ILE A 38 -6.52 -1.96 1.57
C ILE A 38 -6.14 -3.42 1.30
N MET A 39 -5.19 -3.69 0.41
CA MET A 39 -4.71 -5.04 0.14
C MET A 39 -4.08 -5.72 1.36
N ALA A 40 -3.30 -4.98 2.16
CA ALA A 40 -2.66 -5.51 3.36
C ALA A 40 -3.70 -5.94 4.41
N HIS A 41 -4.84 -5.26 4.44
CA HIS A 41 -5.95 -5.56 5.35
C HIS A 41 -6.90 -6.63 4.79
N SER A 42 -7.31 -6.51 3.52
CA SER A 42 -8.20 -7.46 2.87
C SER A 42 -8.16 -7.35 1.34
N GLN A 43 -7.70 -8.42 0.68
CA GLN A 43 -7.70 -8.53 -0.78
C GLN A 43 -9.12 -8.64 -1.36
N ASP A 44 -10.05 -9.24 -0.62
CA ASP A 44 -11.45 -9.34 -1.03
C ASP A 44 -12.14 -7.98 -1.02
N GLU A 45 -11.92 -7.18 0.03
CA GLU A 45 -12.46 -5.82 0.11
C GLU A 45 -11.80 -4.90 -0.92
N LEU A 46 -10.51 -5.06 -1.23
CA LEU A 46 -9.87 -4.33 -2.33
C LEU A 46 -10.62 -4.53 -3.66
N LYS A 47 -11.01 -5.77 -3.96
CA LYS A 47 -11.75 -6.09 -5.19
C LYS A 47 -13.14 -5.45 -5.18
N LYS A 48 -13.87 -5.54 -4.06
CA LYS A 48 -15.20 -4.94 -3.91
C LYS A 48 -15.14 -3.42 -4.07
N LEU A 49 -14.23 -2.76 -3.35
CA LEU A 49 -14.00 -1.31 -3.43
C LEU A 49 -13.62 -0.87 -4.84
N GLY A 50 -12.76 -1.63 -5.53
CA GLY A 50 -12.42 -1.36 -6.93
C GLY A 50 -13.63 -1.46 -7.86
N ASN A 51 -14.49 -2.46 -7.67
CA ASN A 51 -15.73 -2.61 -8.44
C ASN A 51 -16.74 -1.49 -8.17
N ILE A 52 -16.86 -1.04 -6.91
CA ILE A 52 -17.71 0.11 -6.54
C ILE A 52 -17.26 1.35 -7.32
N VAL A 53 -15.96 1.65 -7.29
CA VAL A 53 -15.39 2.80 -8.01
C VAL A 53 -15.55 2.68 -9.53
N ALA A 54 -15.35 1.50 -10.10
CA ALA A 54 -15.49 1.25 -11.54
C ALA A 54 -16.95 1.25 -12.01
N GLY A 55 -17.89 0.83 -11.16
CA GLY A 55 -19.32 0.76 -11.44
C GLY A 55 -20.02 2.11 -11.44
N TYR A 56 -19.32 3.20 -11.13
CA TYR A 56 -19.88 4.54 -11.09
C TYR A 56 -20.52 4.93 -12.44
N LYS A 57 -21.84 5.18 -12.40
CA LYS A 57 -22.58 5.87 -13.46
C LYS A 57 -22.85 7.29 -13.01
N LYS A 58 -22.70 8.25 -13.92
CA LYS A 58 -22.73 9.71 -13.66
C LYS A 58 -23.98 10.23 -12.93
N ASN A 59 -25.06 9.45 -12.86
CA ASN A 59 -26.37 9.83 -12.33
C ASN A 59 -26.76 9.12 -11.01
N SER A 60 -25.86 8.37 -10.36
CA SER A 60 -26.17 7.60 -9.12
C SER A 60 -25.22 7.90 -7.95
N SER A 61 -24.75 9.15 -7.85
CA SER A 61 -23.66 9.54 -6.94
C SER A 61 -23.99 9.50 -5.44
N GLU A 62 -25.26 9.48 -5.05
CA GLU A 62 -25.66 9.65 -3.64
C GLU A 62 -25.57 8.38 -2.78
N GLY A 63 -25.30 7.20 -3.37
CA GLY A 63 -25.13 5.96 -2.59
C GLY A 63 -23.72 5.36 -2.64
N ILE A 64 -22.88 5.79 -3.58
CA ILE A 64 -21.57 5.17 -3.82
C ILE A 64 -20.58 5.46 -2.69
N MET A 65 -20.65 6.64 -2.08
CA MET A 65 -19.74 7.02 -1.00
C MET A 65 -20.05 6.24 0.27
N GLU A 66 -21.33 6.04 0.59
CA GLU A 66 -21.82 5.26 1.72
C GLU A 66 -21.47 3.78 1.56
N GLU A 67 -21.68 3.25 0.36
CA GLU A 67 -21.32 1.87 0.04
C GLU A 67 -19.81 1.66 0.14
N TYR A 68 -19.01 2.57 -0.44
CA TYR A 68 -17.56 2.52 -0.33
C TYR A 68 -17.10 2.63 1.13
N GLU A 69 -17.65 3.56 1.91
CA GLU A 69 -17.31 3.73 3.32
C GLU A 69 -17.56 2.45 4.13
N LYS A 70 -18.68 1.79 3.91
CA LYS A 70 -19.02 0.51 4.56
C LYS A 70 -17.95 -0.54 4.28
N HIS A 71 -17.55 -0.70 3.02
CA HIS A 71 -16.53 -1.68 2.63
C HIS A 71 -15.12 -1.29 3.10
N LEU A 72 -14.79 0.00 3.13
CA LEU A 72 -13.54 0.50 3.69
C LEU A 72 -13.46 0.18 5.19
N LYS A 73 -14.58 0.30 5.93
CA LYS A 73 -14.67 -0.13 7.34
C LYS A 73 -14.36 -1.59 7.54
N ILE A 74 -15.03 -2.45 6.79
CA ILE A 74 -14.81 -3.89 6.84
C ILE A 74 -13.34 -4.23 6.50
N ALA A 75 -12.73 -3.53 5.54
CA ALA A 75 -11.32 -3.73 5.24
C ALA A 75 -10.45 -3.40 6.46
N LEU A 76 -10.52 -2.17 6.97
CA LEU A 76 -9.61 -1.65 7.99
C LEU A 76 -9.79 -2.31 9.38
N GLU A 77 -10.95 -2.90 9.67
CA GLU A 77 -11.16 -3.74 10.87
C GLU A 77 -10.24 -4.96 10.92
N ASN A 78 -9.79 -5.47 9.78
CA ASN A 78 -8.86 -6.59 9.71
C ASN A 78 -7.43 -6.11 9.88
N LYS A 79 -6.74 -6.54 10.94
CA LYS A 79 -5.33 -6.24 11.13
C LYS A 79 -4.47 -6.97 10.08
N PRO A 80 -3.55 -6.28 9.39
CA PRO A 80 -2.59 -6.93 8.51
C PRO A 80 -1.71 -7.96 9.23
N THR A 81 -1.30 -8.98 8.50
CA THR A 81 -0.46 -10.08 8.98
C THR A 81 0.84 -10.12 8.18
N ILE A 82 1.85 -10.84 8.67
CA ILE A 82 3.09 -11.11 7.91
C ILE A 82 2.76 -11.67 6.51
N LYS A 83 1.75 -12.55 6.42
CA LYS A 83 1.29 -13.12 5.16
C LYS A 83 0.72 -12.06 4.21
N THR A 84 -0.18 -11.19 4.68
CA THR A 84 -0.83 -10.19 3.81
C THR A 84 0.16 -9.08 3.41
N HIS A 85 1.04 -8.66 4.31
CA HIS A 85 2.15 -7.77 3.96
C HIS A 85 3.11 -8.41 2.96
N SER A 86 3.48 -9.68 3.13
CA SER A 86 4.32 -10.40 2.16
C SER A 86 3.69 -10.41 0.77
N ASN A 87 2.37 -10.61 0.68
CA ASN A 87 1.65 -10.52 -0.58
C ASN A 87 1.76 -9.12 -1.19
N VAL A 88 1.55 -8.07 -0.40
CA VAL A 88 1.71 -6.68 -0.87
C VAL A 88 3.13 -6.42 -1.39
N ILE A 89 4.15 -6.86 -0.65
CA ILE A 89 5.57 -6.71 -1.04
C ILE A 89 5.86 -7.43 -2.36
N LEU A 90 5.33 -8.64 -2.57
CA LEU A 90 5.45 -9.36 -3.86
C LEU A 90 4.74 -8.63 -5.02
N HIS A 91 3.57 -8.02 -4.76
CA HIS A 91 2.91 -7.19 -5.78
C HIS A 91 3.72 -5.94 -6.11
N ILE A 92 4.38 -5.33 -5.13
CA ILE A 92 5.29 -4.20 -5.32
C ILE A 92 6.52 -4.64 -6.12
N PHE A 93 7.10 -5.80 -5.80
CA PHE A 93 8.23 -6.39 -6.54
C PHE A 93 7.95 -6.52 -8.04
N GLY A 94 6.73 -6.88 -8.42
CA GLY A 94 6.31 -6.99 -9.82
C GLY A 94 6.61 -5.76 -10.66
N TYR A 95 6.64 -4.55 -10.07
CA TYR A 95 6.89 -3.30 -10.80
C TYR A 95 8.32 -3.15 -11.29
N PHE A 96 9.31 -3.73 -10.59
CA PHE A 96 10.73 -3.57 -10.90
C PHE A 96 11.43 -4.90 -11.18
N SER A 97 10.72 -6.04 -11.03
CA SER A 97 11.24 -7.38 -11.28
C SER A 97 11.88 -7.58 -12.67
N LYS A 98 11.45 -6.82 -13.68
CA LYS A 98 12.01 -6.87 -15.04
C LYS A 98 13.33 -6.12 -15.16
N ASP A 99 13.53 -5.10 -14.35
CA ASP A 99 14.72 -4.26 -14.36
C ASP A 99 15.81 -4.78 -13.41
N PHE A 100 15.49 -5.83 -12.62
CA PHE A 100 16.42 -6.45 -11.70
C PHE A 100 17.26 -7.54 -12.39
N THR A 101 18.57 -7.49 -12.14
CA THR A 101 19.50 -8.60 -12.34
C THR A 101 19.13 -9.79 -11.46
N GLN A 102 19.67 -10.97 -11.77
CA GLN A 102 19.43 -12.17 -10.97
C GLN A 102 19.87 -11.98 -9.50
N SER A 103 21.03 -11.34 -9.28
CA SER A 103 21.55 -11.06 -7.94
C SER A 103 20.66 -10.08 -7.15
N GLU A 104 20.13 -9.04 -7.80
CA GLU A 104 19.17 -8.12 -7.15
C GLU A 104 17.87 -8.83 -6.74
N LYS A 105 17.39 -9.79 -7.56
CA LYS A 105 16.22 -10.61 -7.21
C LYS A 105 16.49 -11.48 -6.00
N GLU A 106 17.65 -12.15 -5.96
CA GLU A 106 18.05 -12.98 -4.83
C GLU A 106 18.14 -12.18 -3.54
N GLN A 107 18.73 -10.98 -3.59
CA GLN A 107 18.82 -10.09 -2.43
C GLN A 107 17.44 -9.62 -1.97
N PHE A 108 16.53 -9.31 -2.89
CA PHE A 108 15.15 -8.97 -2.56
C PHE A 108 14.42 -10.13 -1.86
N PHE A 109 14.52 -11.35 -2.39
CA PHE A 109 13.87 -12.51 -1.79
C PHE A 109 14.46 -12.88 -0.43
N LYS A 110 15.77 -12.74 -0.25
CA LYS A 110 16.41 -12.89 1.06
C LYS A 110 15.81 -11.93 2.09
N LEU A 111 15.66 -10.65 1.73
CA LEU A 111 15.05 -9.65 2.60
C LEU A 111 13.58 -9.97 2.91
N LEU A 112 12.82 -10.42 1.91
CA LEU A 112 11.44 -10.87 2.09
C LEU A 112 11.34 -12.08 3.04
N ASP A 113 12.29 -13.01 2.96
CA ASP A 113 12.33 -14.16 3.85
C ASP A 113 12.72 -13.76 5.28
N GLU A 114 13.65 -12.81 5.46
CA GLU A 114 13.92 -12.20 6.78
C GLU A 114 12.67 -11.55 7.38
N PHE A 115 11.84 -10.87 6.56
CA PHE A 115 10.57 -10.31 7.01
C PHE A 115 9.55 -11.40 7.37
N ARG A 116 9.45 -12.46 6.57
CA ARG A 116 8.54 -13.60 6.82
C ARG A 116 8.89 -14.37 8.09
N GLU A 117 10.17 -14.45 8.41
CA GLU A 117 10.70 -15.04 9.63
C GLU A 117 10.69 -14.06 10.82
N GLU A 118 10.09 -12.88 10.64
CA GLU A 118 9.96 -11.82 11.66
C GLU A 118 11.31 -11.33 12.22
N LYS A 119 12.40 -11.51 11.47
CA LYS A 119 13.74 -10.99 11.80
C LYS A 119 13.85 -9.49 11.58
N ILE A 120 13.04 -8.95 10.67
CA ILE A 120 12.89 -7.52 10.40
C ILE A 120 11.41 -7.14 10.40
N THR A 121 11.13 -5.88 10.70
CA THR A 121 9.77 -5.33 10.72
C THR A 121 9.32 -4.95 9.31
N ILE A 122 8.01 -4.68 9.16
CA ILE A 122 7.46 -4.13 7.91
C ILE A 122 8.10 -2.78 7.56
N GLY A 123 8.37 -1.93 8.55
CA GLY A 123 9.00 -0.63 8.32
C GLY A 123 10.42 -0.73 7.81
N GLN A 124 11.19 -1.70 8.30
CA GLN A 124 12.55 -1.96 7.82
C GLN A 124 12.54 -2.39 6.35
N ILE A 125 11.79 -3.44 5.98
CA ILE A 125 11.74 -3.88 4.57
C ILE A 125 11.21 -2.80 3.62
N LEU A 126 10.22 -1.99 4.03
CA LEU A 126 9.74 -0.89 3.18
C LEU A 126 10.75 0.25 3.04
N SER A 127 11.58 0.48 4.05
CA SER A 127 12.68 1.46 3.97
C SER A 127 13.74 1.02 2.97
N GLU A 128 14.03 -0.27 2.91
CA GLU A 128 14.92 -0.90 1.93
C GLU A 128 14.35 -0.81 0.50
N ILE A 129 13.02 -0.91 0.35
CA ILE A 129 12.32 -0.83 -0.95
C ILE A 129 12.13 0.62 -1.43
N SER A 130 11.96 1.58 -0.53
CA SER A 130 11.60 2.97 -0.87
C SER A 130 12.55 3.62 -1.90
N PRO A 131 13.89 3.51 -1.79
CA PRO A 131 14.80 4.04 -2.81
C PRO A 131 14.58 3.45 -4.22
N ILE A 132 14.15 2.20 -4.34
CA ILE A 132 13.84 1.54 -5.62
C ILE A 132 12.68 2.28 -6.30
N VAL A 133 11.63 2.57 -5.54
CA VAL A 133 10.42 3.24 -6.03
C VAL A 133 10.78 4.58 -6.65
N TYR A 134 11.67 5.34 -6.00
CA TYR A 134 12.19 6.60 -6.51
C TYR A 134 13.11 6.41 -7.73
N ARG A 135 14.04 5.46 -7.69
CA ARG A 135 14.98 5.17 -8.81
C ARG A 135 14.24 4.89 -10.11
N PHE A 136 13.17 4.09 -10.06
CA PHE A 136 12.37 3.76 -11.24
C PHE A 136 11.28 4.80 -11.56
N ASN A 137 11.31 5.96 -10.90
CA ASN A 137 10.37 7.06 -11.07
C ASN A 137 8.90 6.60 -11.04
N ASN A 138 8.60 5.63 -10.18
CA ASN A 138 7.27 5.06 -10.10
C ASN A 138 6.39 5.93 -9.20
N THR A 139 5.88 7.02 -9.78
CA THR A 139 5.03 8.00 -9.09
C THR A 139 3.79 7.37 -8.46
N TYR A 140 3.27 6.31 -9.08
CA TYR A 140 2.14 5.55 -8.56
C TYR A 140 2.49 4.88 -7.22
N LEU A 141 3.61 4.17 -7.13
CA LEU A 141 4.08 3.55 -5.88
C LEU A 141 4.50 4.59 -4.84
N ALA A 142 5.16 5.67 -5.27
CA ALA A 142 5.58 6.76 -4.38
C ALA A 142 4.39 7.45 -3.69
N SER A 143 3.22 7.49 -4.34
CA SER A 143 2.00 8.07 -3.77
C SER A 143 1.22 7.16 -2.82
N GLN A 144 1.66 5.93 -2.59
CA GLN A 144 0.87 4.97 -1.81
C GLN A 144 0.91 5.29 -0.32
N THR A 145 -0.26 5.39 0.31
CA THR A 145 -0.39 5.56 1.77
C THR A 145 0.32 4.46 2.55
N TYR A 146 0.42 3.26 1.96
CA TYR A 146 1.13 2.12 2.52
C TYR A 146 2.59 2.42 2.84
N PHE A 147 3.33 3.07 1.92
CA PHE A 147 4.71 3.48 2.19
C PHE A 147 4.77 4.63 3.20
N LEU A 148 3.86 5.60 3.08
CA LEU A 148 3.82 6.77 3.98
C LEU A 148 3.69 6.39 5.45
N LEU A 149 2.86 5.40 5.77
CA LEU A 149 2.51 5.08 7.15
C LEU A 149 3.30 3.91 7.75
N TYR A 150 3.75 2.96 6.94
CA TYR A 150 4.48 1.80 7.45
C TYR A 150 6.00 1.88 7.29
N ALA A 151 6.55 2.64 6.33
CA ALA A 151 8.00 2.70 6.18
C ALA A 151 8.64 3.40 7.39
N ASP A 152 9.78 2.90 7.84
CA ASP A 152 10.55 3.61 8.85
C ASP A 152 11.06 4.93 8.26
N PRO A 153 11.15 6.01 9.06
CA PRO A 153 11.61 7.30 8.58
C PRO A 153 13.10 7.34 8.22
N GLN A 154 13.85 6.27 8.53
CA GLN A 154 15.25 6.15 8.16
C GLN A 154 15.36 5.56 6.75
N PRO A 155 16.19 6.14 5.86
CA PRO A 155 16.39 5.56 4.53
C PRO A 155 17.02 4.17 4.67
N GLY A 156 16.43 3.17 4.01
CA GLY A 156 17.01 1.83 3.94
C GLY A 156 18.26 1.79 3.07
N ASN A 157 19.08 0.76 3.27
CA ASN A 157 20.43 0.66 2.73
C ASN A 157 20.57 -0.28 1.53
N LEU A 158 19.49 -0.92 1.06
CA LEU A 158 19.50 -2.07 0.14
C LEU A 158 20.35 -1.82 -1.10
N PHE A 159 20.44 -0.55 -1.53
CA PHE A 159 21.16 -0.15 -2.72
C PHE A 159 22.19 0.95 -2.52
N HIS A 160 22.61 1.23 -1.29
CA HIS A 160 23.86 1.99 -1.09
C HIS A 160 25.08 1.24 -1.67
N MET A 161 24.93 -0.04 -2.02
CA MET A 161 25.90 -0.88 -2.72
C MET A 161 25.79 -0.90 -4.26
N LEU A 162 24.72 -0.36 -4.85
CA LEU A 162 24.56 -0.29 -6.32
C LEU A 162 24.92 1.07 -6.92
N SER A 163 25.37 2.00 -6.08
CA SER A 163 25.97 3.27 -6.50
C SER A 163 27.47 3.14 -6.84
N LYS A 164 27.97 1.91 -7.01
CA LYS A 164 29.28 1.62 -7.59
C LYS A 164 29.14 0.91 -8.93
#